data_AF-A0A953V7G6-F1
#
_entry.id   AF-A0A953V7G6-F1
#
_cell.length_a   1.000
_cell.length_b   1.000
_cell.length_c   1.000
_cell.angle_alpha   90.00
_cell.angle_beta   90.00
_cell.angle_gamma   90.00
#
_symmetry.space_group_name_H-M   'P 1'
#
loop_
_entity.id
_entity.type
_entity.pdbx_description
1 polymer ?
#
loop_
_entity_poly.entity_id
_entity_poly.type
_entity_poly.pdbx_seq_one_letter_code
_entity_poly.pdbx_strand_id
1 'polypeptide(L)'
;MRSPAARSLRSFVVLCLAAVAPWAASADTIYLKNGKKIIASHVIQENGQVSYETPAGRLSFPASIVDKVVHDAGPLDSTAGTPLDRAANLPIAPPNALAPPARDEAARAAVQDGEINLGLLARLESEADANPTSTAVARVVAAETAAAQFEISVGDFDRAAAHYNTASRYAPDNMGLLLESAYLHLRRSEYSAALDLLDRARRIEPDSPDASKLAGWAYYGLNRVADAVTEWKRALALRPDAEVQHALEKAERDAQEEATYGEGETAHFRLRYNGGAAPELARDVLQTLETQFEEISSALNYVPPEPIGVILYTNQTFMDITRAPNWVGALNDGRMRVPVEGLTVMTGELARVLKHELTHSFLAQKTSGRCPIWLQEGIAQYMEGKRSRGAAARLASDYEQHMEFSLASYETSWLNLPKDAAASAYAWSLAAVETIVNVDGMGDVERILDRIAAESTTEDAMRAVLHDSYADLMQSTVQYLRKAYL
;
A
#
# COMPACT_ATOMS: atom_id res chain seq x y z
N MET A 1 -8.81 37.72 -74.34
CA MET A 1 -8.96 36.26 -74.55
C MET A 1 -7.65 35.57 -74.23
N ARG A 2 -7.72 34.51 -73.39
CA ARG A 2 -6.73 33.46 -73.10
C ARG A 2 -5.49 33.79 -72.23
N SER A 3 -5.61 33.45 -70.93
CA SER A 3 -4.72 32.65 -70.05
C SER A 3 -3.19 32.80 -70.14
N PRO A 4 -2.51 32.78 -68.96
CA PRO A 4 -1.47 31.78 -68.77
C PRO A 4 -1.55 30.98 -67.46
N ALA A 5 -0.93 29.80 -67.57
CA ALA A 5 -0.86 28.68 -66.66
C ALA A 5 -0.13 28.92 -65.32
N ALA A 6 -0.51 28.09 -64.37
CA ALA A 6 0.07 27.91 -63.05
C ALA A 6 1.53 27.45 -63.06
N ARG A 7 2.31 27.93 -62.07
CA ARG A 7 3.47 27.21 -61.52
C ARG A 7 3.48 27.36 -59.99
N SER A 8 3.55 26.21 -59.33
CA SER A 8 3.60 26.03 -57.88
C SER A 8 4.90 26.57 -57.27
N LEU A 9 4.79 27.35 -56.19
CA LEU A 9 5.91 27.73 -55.34
C LEU A 9 5.87 26.86 -54.06
N ARG A 10 6.84 25.95 -53.90
CA ARG A 10 7.09 25.26 -52.63
C ARG A 10 8.03 26.11 -51.80
N SER A 11 7.56 26.48 -50.62
CA SER A 11 8.30 27.18 -49.56
C SER A 11 9.40 26.29 -48.99
N PHE A 12 10.62 26.81 -48.87
CA PHE A 12 11.68 26.26 -48.02
C PHE A 12 11.91 27.27 -46.89
N VAL A 13 11.39 26.96 -45.71
CA VAL A 13 11.75 27.63 -44.46
C VAL A 13 12.84 26.78 -43.82
N VAL A 14 14.02 27.37 -43.63
CA VAL A 14 15.12 26.78 -42.86
C VAL A 14 14.74 26.89 -41.39
N LEU A 15 14.41 25.76 -40.77
CA LEU A 15 14.17 25.64 -39.33
C LEU A 15 15.53 25.37 -38.65
N CYS A 16 16.03 26.33 -37.88
CA CYS A 16 17.15 26.11 -36.97
C CYS A 16 16.69 25.21 -35.81
N LEU A 17 17.06 23.92 -35.86
CA LEU A 17 17.01 23.01 -34.73
C LEU A 17 18.07 23.41 -33.70
N ALA A 18 17.67 24.13 -32.65
CA ALA A 18 18.40 24.10 -31.40
C ALA A 18 17.98 22.83 -30.65
N ALA A 19 18.82 21.82 -30.69
CA ALA A 19 18.66 20.63 -29.86
C ALA A 19 18.81 21.02 -28.39
N VAL A 20 17.70 21.07 -27.65
CA VAL A 20 17.72 21.02 -26.19
C VAL A 20 17.93 19.56 -25.83
N ALA A 21 19.18 19.17 -25.61
CA ALA A 21 19.48 17.90 -24.99
C ALA A 21 18.94 17.92 -23.55
N PRO A 22 18.26 16.86 -23.07
CA PRO A 22 17.90 16.77 -21.67
C PRO A 22 19.20 16.69 -20.86
N TRP A 23 19.44 17.67 -19.99
CA TRP A 23 20.43 17.51 -18.94
C TRP A 23 19.93 16.38 -18.05
N ALA A 24 20.51 15.20 -18.22
CA ALA A 24 20.41 14.14 -17.22
C ALA A 24 21.03 14.73 -15.94
N ALA A 25 20.20 14.96 -14.92
CA ALA A 25 20.69 15.33 -13.60
C ALA A 25 21.59 14.19 -13.12
N SER A 26 22.89 14.44 -13.11
CA SER A 26 23.85 13.45 -12.69
C SER A 26 23.94 13.46 -11.16
N ALA A 27 23.86 12.27 -10.56
CA ALA A 27 24.00 12.10 -9.13
C ALA A 27 25.45 11.73 -8.80
N ASP A 28 25.98 12.34 -7.74
CA ASP A 28 27.28 11.98 -7.20
C ASP A 28 27.12 10.80 -6.27
N THR A 29 28.14 9.97 -6.16
CA THR A 29 28.21 8.87 -5.19
C THR A 29 29.36 9.12 -4.22
N ILE A 30 29.04 9.32 -2.96
CA ILE A 30 29.98 9.40 -1.85
C ILE A 30 30.21 7.98 -1.32
N TYR A 31 31.41 7.47 -1.46
CA TYR A 31 31.88 6.23 -0.87
C TYR A 31 32.43 6.53 0.52
N LEU A 32 31.98 5.81 1.53
CA LEU A 32 32.46 5.90 2.90
C LEU A 32 33.49 4.79 3.17
N LYS A 33 34.42 5.04 4.11
CA LYS A 33 35.50 4.08 4.45
C LYS A 33 34.99 2.76 5.06
N ASN A 34 33.76 2.73 5.54
CA ASN A 34 33.08 1.52 6.01
C ASN A 34 32.41 0.71 4.87
N GLY A 35 32.61 1.10 3.61
CA GLY A 35 32.08 0.43 2.43
C GLY A 35 30.67 0.86 2.01
N LYS A 36 30.00 1.76 2.77
CA LYS A 36 28.69 2.32 2.39
C LYS A 36 28.82 3.34 1.24
N LYS A 37 27.75 3.50 0.46
CA LYS A 37 27.65 4.48 -0.63
C LYS A 37 26.45 5.38 -0.39
N ILE A 38 26.62 6.68 -0.56
CA ILE A 38 25.56 7.68 -0.50
C ILE A 38 25.45 8.30 -1.88
N ILE A 39 24.30 8.14 -2.53
CA ILE A 39 24.03 8.79 -3.81
C ILE A 39 23.32 10.11 -3.49
N ALA A 40 23.90 11.23 -3.92
CA ALA A 40 23.41 12.56 -3.61
C ALA A 40 23.70 13.54 -4.76
N SER A 41 22.82 14.49 -4.96
CA SER A 41 23.04 15.61 -5.86
C SER A 41 23.70 16.78 -5.12
N HIS A 42 24.55 17.55 -5.80
CA HIS A 42 25.23 18.73 -5.24
C HIS A 42 26.10 18.40 -4.01
N VAL A 43 27.05 17.48 -4.16
CA VAL A 43 28.03 17.19 -3.11
C VAL A 43 29.09 18.30 -3.08
N ILE A 44 29.16 19.03 -1.97
CA ILE A 44 30.12 20.12 -1.73
C ILE A 44 31.12 19.65 -0.67
N GLN A 45 32.40 19.66 -1.02
CA GLN A 45 33.50 19.36 -0.11
C GLN A 45 34.25 20.64 0.26
N GLU A 46 34.02 21.16 1.47
CA GLU A 46 34.62 22.39 1.98
C GLU A 46 34.97 22.25 3.46
N ASN A 47 36.03 22.91 3.91
CA ASN A 47 36.43 23.01 5.32
C ASN A 47 36.54 21.67 6.07
N GLY A 48 37.04 20.62 5.40
CA GLY A 48 37.19 19.29 6.01
C GLY A 48 35.87 18.54 6.22
N GLN A 49 34.78 19.02 5.62
CA GLN A 49 33.50 18.35 5.59
C GLN A 49 33.09 18.02 4.16
N VAL A 50 32.35 16.92 4.00
CA VAL A 50 31.60 16.62 2.79
C VAL A 50 30.15 16.83 3.14
N SER A 51 29.48 17.66 2.36
CA SER A 51 28.10 18.06 2.60
C SER A 51 27.27 17.86 1.34
N TYR A 52 26.01 17.53 1.53
CA TYR A 52 25.07 17.30 0.46
C TYR A 52 23.67 17.66 0.94
N GLU A 53 22.79 18.01 0.01
CA GLU A 53 21.45 18.46 0.36
C GLU A 53 20.47 17.28 0.48
N THR A 54 19.64 17.32 1.52
CA THR A 54 18.52 16.39 1.73
C THR A 54 17.19 17.14 1.90
N PRO A 55 16.04 16.47 1.84
CA PRO A 55 14.74 17.09 2.18
C PRO A 55 14.67 17.65 3.60
N ALA A 56 15.45 17.11 4.53
CA ALA A 56 15.53 17.56 5.93
C ALA A 56 16.57 18.69 6.15
N GLY A 57 17.23 19.18 5.09
CA GLY A 57 18.27 20.20 5.15
C GLY A 57 19.65 19.72 4.67
N ARG A 58 20.67 20.58 4.76
CA ARG A 58 22.05 20.25 4.39
C ARG A 58 22.64 19.32 5.43
N LEU A 59 22.91 18.08 5.03
CA LEU A 59 23.65 17.15 5.86
C LEU A 59 25.14 17.31 5.58
N SER A 60 25.93 17.25 6.64
CA SER A 60 27.38 17.34 6.56
C SER A 60 28.00 16.27 7.44
N PHE A 61 29.09 15.68 6.95
CA PHE A 61 29.91 14.78 7.74
C PHE A 61 31.39 15.09 7.54
N PRO A 62 32.25 14.70 8.50
CA PRO A 62 33.69 14.89 8.36
C PRO A 62 34.23 14.20 7.11
N ALA A 63 35.08 14.87 6.35
CA ALA A 63 35.76 14.24 5.20
C ALA A 63 36.61 13.03 5.63
N SER A 64 36.95 12.90 6.92
CA SER A 64 37.69 11.76 7.46
C SER A 64 36.96 10.42 7.34
N ILE A 65 35.62 10.40 7.28
CA ILE A 65 34.82 9.18 7.12
C ILE A 65 34.53 8.84 5.64
N VAL A 66 34.87 9.74 4.73
CA VAL A 66 34.68 9.59 3.28
C VAL A 66 35.92 8.95 2.67
N ASP A 67 35.70 7.93 1.86
CA ASP A 67 36.72 7.27 1.04
C ASP A 67 36.94 8.05 -0.26
N LYS A 68 35.86 8.28 -1.04
CA LYS A 68 35.90 9.06 -2.28
C LYS A 68 34.53 9.59 -2.68
N VAL A 69 34.47 10.64 -3.49
CA VAL A 69 33.25 11.12 -4.15
C VAL A 69 33.41 10.88 -5.66
N VAL A 70 32.40 10.27 -6.29
CA VAL A 70 32.37 10.00 -7.73
C VAL A 70 31.22 10.78 -8.32
N HIS A 71 31.53 11.75 -9.18
CA HIS A 71 30.52 12.51 -9.92
C HIS A 71 30.07 11.70 -11.16
N ASP A 72 28.77 11.72 -11.46
CA ASP A 72 28.13 11.08 -12.65
C ASP A 72 28.03 9.53 -12.68
N ALA A 73 27.53 8.89 -11.63
CA ALA A 73 27.43 7.43 -11.56
C ALA A 73 26.11 6.82 -12.14
N GLY A 74 25.82 7.02 -13.43
CA GLY A 74 24.89 6.20 -14.25
C GLY A 74 23.40 6.06 -13.82
N PRO A 75 22.53 5.47 -14.67
CA PRO A 75 21.09 5.35 -14.39
C PRO A 75 20.75 4.20 -13.43
N LEU A 76 19.74 4.45 -12.58
CA LEU A 76 19.18 3.50 -11.61
C LEU A 76 18.45 2.33 -12.31
N ASP A 77 18.72 1.12 -11.86
CA ASP A 77 18.07 -0.12 -12.30
C ASP A 77 16.62 -0.15 -11.79
N SER A 78 15.65 -0.12 -12.71
CA SER A 78 14.26 0.30 -12.47
C SER A 78 13.25 -0.85 -12.29
N THR A 79 13.65 -1.99 -11.73
CA THR A 79 12.79 -3.20 -11.67
C THR A 79 12.40 -3.66 -10.27
N ALA A 80 12.60 -2.85 -9.23
CA ALA A 80 12.18 -3.18 -7.88
C ALA A 80 11.64 -1.95 -7.14
N GLY A 81 10.32 -1.88 -6.92
CA GLY A 81 9.67 -0.85 -6.10
C GLY A 81 10.24 -0.80 -4.67
N THR A 82 10.09 0.34 -3.99
CA THR A 82 10.69 0.59 -2.67
C THR A 82 9.82 0.02 -1.53
N PRO A 83 10.31 -0.03 -0.28
CA PRO A 83 9.57 -0.56 0.86
C PRO A 83 8.21 0.11 1.12
N LEU A 84 8.08 1.43 0.84
CA LEU A 84 6.80 2.16 0.91
C LEU A 84 5.78 1.70 -0.16
N ASP A 85 6.24 1.22 -1.32
CA ASP A 85 5.33 0.66 -2.35
C ASP A 85 4.88 -0.77 -1.99
N ARG A 86 5.75 -1.54 -1.31
CA ARG A 86 5.49 -2.94 -0.91
C ARG A 86 4.64 -3.03 0.35
N ALA A 87 4.57 -1.94 1.08
CA ALA A 87 3.86 -1.78 2.33
C ALA A 87 2.33 -1.85 2.21
N ALA A 88 1.81 -1.29 1.10
CA ALA A 88 0.38 -1.06 0.95
C ALA A 88 -0.41 -2.25 0.38
N ASN A 89 0.26 -3.29 -0.14
CA ASN A 89 -0.40 -4.46 -0.72
C ASN A 89 0.50 -5.69 -0.62
N LEU A 90 0.07 -6.71 0.15
CA LEU A 90 0.69 -8.03 0.12
C LEU A 90 0.42 -8.65 -1.27
N PRO A 91 1.43 -8.88 -2.13
CA PRO A 91 1.22 -9.51 -3.42
C PRO A 91 1.11 -11.03 -3.21
N ILE A 92 -0.01 -11.47 -2.63
CA ILE A 92 -0.30 -12.89 -2.42
C ILE A 92 -0.74 -13.45 -3.76
N ALA A 93 0.07 -14.31 -4.39
CA ALA A 93 -0.40 -15.01 -5.58
C ALA A 93 -1.50 -15.98 -5.16
N PRO A 94 -2.56 -16.08 -5.97
CA PRO A 94 -3.72 -16.85 -5.57
C PRO A 94 -3.31 -18.37 -5.61
N PRO A 95 -3.87 -19.24 -4.74
CA PRO A 95 -3.42 -20.64 -4.60
C PRO A 95 -3.37 -21.45 -5.89
N ASN A 96 -2.40 -22.35 -6.10
CA ASN A 96 -2.29 -23.08 -7.39
C ASN A 96 -3.47 -24.04 -7.70
N ALA A 97 -4.30 -24.34 -6.71
CA ALA A 97 -5.55 -25.08 -6.87
C ALA A 97 -6.61 -24.34 -7.73
N LEU A 98 -6.33 -23.12 -8.17
CA LEU A 98 -7.23 -22.14 -8.81
C LEU A 98 -7.60 -22.34 -10.27
N ALA A 99 -7.21 -23.43 -10.90
CA ALA A 99 -7.94 -23.77 -12.12
C ALA A 99 -9.22 -24.48 -11.66
N PRO A 100 -10.44 -23.87 -11.73
CA PRO A 100 -11.63 -24.71 -11.87
C PRO A 100 -11.24 -25.69 -12.96
N PRO A 101 -11.33 -27.02 -12.74
CA PRO A 101 -10.69 -27.99 -13.61
C PRO A 101 -11.02 -27.53 -15.00
N ALA A 102 -10.01 -27.17 -15.82
CA ALA A 102 -10.20 -26.27 -16.96
C ALA A 102 -11.21 -26.79 -18.00
N ARG A 103 -11.83 -27.94 -17.73
CA ARG A 103 -12.83 -28.74 -18.41
C ARG A 103 -14.24 -28.66 -17.80
N ASP A 104 -14.49 -27.92 -16.71
CA ASP A 104 -15.84 -27.80 -16.14
C ASP A 104 -16.68 -26.82 -16.96
N GLU A 105 -17.71 -27.36 -17.61
CA GLU A 105 -18.61 -26.60 -18.47
C GLU A 105 -19.46 -25.60 -17.70
N ALA A 106 -19.83 -25.91 -16.44
CA ALA A 106 -20.62 -25.00 -15.61
C ALA A 106 -19.82 -23.76 -15.21
N ALA A 107 -18.54 -23.94 -14.83
CA ALA A 107 -17.63 -22.83 -14.54
C ALA A 107 -17.46 -21.87 -15.74
N ARG A 108 -17.25 -22.41 -16.94
CA ARG A 108 -17.12 -21.60 -18.16
C ARG A 108 -18.43 -20.94 -18.60
N ALA A 109 -19.56 -21.57 -18.32
CA ALA A 109 -20.87 -21.02 -18.65
C ALA A 109 -21.31 -19.93 -17.65
N ALA A 110 -20.78 -19.97 -16.43
CA ALA A 110 -21.05 -18.98 -15.40
C ALA A 110 -20.44 -17.61 -15.71
N VAL A 111 -19.27 -17.57 -16.35
CA VAL A 111 -18.57 -16.33 -16.72
C VAL A 111 -18.27 -16.32 -18.21
N GLN A 112 -18.92 -15.43 -18.95
CA GLN A 112 -18.79 -15.31 -20.41
C GLN A 112 -18.66 -13.86 -20.81
N ASP A 113 -17.70 -13.56 -21.70
CA ASP A 113 -17.49 -12.21 -22.26
C ASP A 113 -17.33 -11.09 -21.20
N GLY A 114 -16.79 -11.45 -20.02
CA GLY A 114 -16.61 -10.51 -18.90
C GLY A 114 -17.88 -10.24 -18.10
N GLU A 115 -18.91 -11.08 -18.24
CA GLU A 115 -20.15 -10.98 -17.47
C GLU A 115 -20.47 -12.30 -16.76
N ILE A 116 -21.09 -12.20 -15.58
CA ILE A 116 -21.59 -13.35 -14.83
C ILE A 116 -23.03 -13.64 -15.27
N ASN A 117 -23.29 -14.89 -15.64
CA ASN A 117 -24.63 -15.36 -15.98
C ASN A 117 -25.45 -15.69 -14.73
N LEU A 118 -26.01 -14.66 -14.09
CA LEU A 118 -26.85 -14.79 -12.89
C LEU A 118 -28.06 -15.72 -13.08
N GLY A 119 -28.63 -15.76 -14.29
CA GLY A 119 -29.75 -16.65 -14.61
C GLY A 119 -29.35 -18.13 -14.61
N LEU A 120 -28.13 -18.44 -15.07
CA LEU A 120 -27.57 -19.78 -14.97
C LEU A 120 -27.30 -20.16 -13.52
N LEU A 121 -26.66 -19.28 -12.74
CA LEU A 121 -26.36 -19.53 -11.32
C LEU A 121 -27.62 -19.89 -10.53
N ALA A 122 -28.66 -19.05 -10.62
CA ALA A 122 -29.93 -19.28 -9.95
C ALA A 122 -30.61 -20.59 -10.38
N ARG A 123 -30.49 -20.96 -11.66
CA ARG A 123 -31.01 -22.24 -12.16
C ARG A 123 -30.23 -23.43 -11.59
N LEU A 124 -28.90 -23.36 -11.55
CA LEU A 124 -28.06 -24.42 -11.00
C LEU A 124 -28.35 -24.61 -9.51
N GLU A 125 -28.47 -23.51 -8.74
CA GLU A 125 -28.87 -23.55 -7.34
C GLU A 125 -30.24 -24.23 -7.17
N SER A 126 -31.25 -23.81 -7.92
CA SER A 126 -32.58 -24.43 -7.86
C SER A 126 -32.57 -25.93 -8.22
N GLU A 127 -31.77 -26.34 -9.21
CA GLU A 127 -31.58 -27.75 -9.56
C GLU A 127 -30.95 -28.55 -8.41
N ALA A 128 -29.92 -28.00 -7.75
CA ALA A 128 -29.25 -28.63 -6.63
C ALA A 128 -30.11 -28.68 -5.35
N ASP A 129 -30.87 -27.62 -5.06
CA ASP A 129 -31.82 -27.57 -3.94
C ASP A 129 -32.96 -28.59 -4.11
N ALA A 130 -33.49 -28.71 -5.34
CA ALA A 130 -34.56 -29.66 -5.64
C ALA A 130 -34.07 -31.12 -5.62
N ASN A 131 -32.84 -31.37 -6.06
CA ASN A 131 -32.26 -32.71 -6.10
C ASN A 131 -30.72 -32.67 -5.94
N PRO A 132 -30.20 -32.77 -4.69
CA PRO A 132 -28.78 -32.56 -4.36
C PRO A 132 -27.92 -33.78 -4.70
N THR A 133 -27.86 -34.11 -5.99
CA THR A 133 -26.91 -35.11 -6.49
C THR A 133 -25.48 -34.57 -6.44
N SER A 134 -24.48 -35.45 -6.34
CA SER A 134 -23.07 -35.04 -6.35
C SER A 134 -22.70 -34.23 -7.59
N THR A 135 -23.30 -34.52 -8.75
CA THR A 135 -23.10 -33.76 -9.99
C THR A 135 -23.78 -32.40 -9.96
N ALA A 136 -25.00 -32.29 -9.42
CA ALA A 136 -25.68 -31.01 -9.30
C ALA A 136 -24.93 -30.07 -8.33
N VAL A 137 -24.51 -30.60 -7.18
CA VAL A 137 -23.68 -29.88 -6.20
C VAL A 137 -22.36 -29.44 -6.83
N ALA A 138 -21.65 -30.33 -7.53
CA ALA A 138 -20.37 -29.99 -8.17
C ALA A 138 -20.52 -28.86 -9.20
N ARG A 139 -21.60 -28.86 -10.00
CA ARG A 139 -21.87 -27.81 -11.00
C ARG A 139 -22.13 -26.45 -10.34
N VAL A 140 -22.93 -26.39 -9.28
CA VAL A 140 -23.16 -25.14 -8.53
C VAL A 140 -21.85 -24.62 -7.95
N VAL A 141 -21.13 -25.47 -7.23
CA VAL A 141 -19.85 -25.09 -6.62
C VAL A 141 -18.87 -24.58 -7.67
N ALA A 142 -18.72 -25.27 -8.81
CA ALA A 142 -17.83 -24.83 -9.89
C ALA A 142 -18.25 -23.49 -10.51
N ALA A 143 -19.55 -23.29 -10.74
CA ALA A 143 -20.09 -22.06 -11.31
C ALA A 143 -19.93 -20.85 -10.38
N GLU A 144 -20.29 -21.01 -9.11
CA GLU A 144 -20.17 -19.97 -8.08
C GLU A 144 -18.71 -19.63 -7.79
N THR A 145 -17.83 -20.63 -7.74
CA THR A 145 -16.38 -20.42 -7.58
C THR A 145 -15.81 -19.63 -8.75
N ALA A 146 -16.22 -19.94 -9.99
CA ALA A 146 -15.78 -19.18 -11.17
C ALA A 146 -16.29 -17.73 -11.16
N ALA A 147 -17.54 -17.50 -10.74
CA ALA A 147 -18.08 -16.17 -10.54
C ALA A 147 -17.28 -15.39 -9.48
N ALA A 148 -17.00 -16.00 -8.33
CA ALA A 148 -16.18 -15.40 -7.27
C ALA A 148 -14.77 -15.02 -7.75
N GLN A 149 -14.11 -15.90 -8.52
CA GLN A 149 -12.79 -15.64 -9.08
C GLN A 149 -12.82 -14.49 -10.10
N PHE A 150 -13.87 -14.41 -10.92
CA PHE A 150 -14.06 -13.28 -11.83
C PHE A 150 -14.23 -11.98 -11.05
N GLU A 151 -15.08 -11.97 -10.02
CA GLU A 151 -15.26 -10.81 -9.15
C GLU A 151 -13.92 -10.39 -8.53
N ILE A 152 -13.14 -11.31 -7.93
CA ILE A 152 -11.79 -11.01 -7.42
C ILE A 152 -10.87 -10.38 -8.48
N SER A 153 -10.98 -10.82 -9.73
CA SER A 153 -10.16 -10.31 -10.84
C SER A 153 -10.50 -8.87 -11.23
N VAL A 154 -11.73 -8.43 -10.98
CA VAL A 154 -12.18 -7.05 -11.23
C VAL A 154 -12.14 -6.17 -9.97
N GLY A 155 -11.90 -6.75 -8.79
CA GLY A 155 -11.82 -6.03 -7.52
C GLY A 155 -12.94 -6.35 -6.53
N ASP A 156 -13.99 -7.01 -7.04
CA ASP A 156 -15.17 -7.73 -6.50
C ASP A 156 -15.20 -8.37 -5.11
N PHE A 157 -14.52 -7.88 -4.07
CA PHE A 157 -14.31 -8.72 -2.88
C PHE A 157 -15.58 -9.03 -2.08
N ASP A 158 -16.59 -8.15 -2.11
CA ASP A 158 -17.86 -8.39 -1.40
C ASP A 158 -18.76 -9.34 -2.18
N ARG A 159 -18.87 -9.16 -3.51
CA ARG A 159 -19.63 -10.08 -4.37
C ARG A 159 -18.93 -11.43 -4.49
N ALA A 160 -17.59 -11.47 -4.53
CA ALA A 160 -16.84 -12.71 -4.43
C ALA A 160 -17.15 -13.47 -3.13
N ALA A 161 -17.20 -12.76 -2.00
CA ALA A 161 -17.59 -13.36 -0.73
C ALA A 161 -19.01 -13.93 -0.78
N ALA A 162 -19.96 -13.24 -1.41
CA ALA A 162 -21.32 -13.74 -1.58
C ALA A 162 -21.36 -15.04 -2.41
N HIS A 163 -20.61 -15.11 -3.51
CA HIS A 163 -20.50 -16.31 -4.34
C HIS A 163 -19.85 -17.49 -3.58
N TYR A 164 -18.75 -17.25 -2.85
CA TYR A 164 -18.14 -18.30 -2.01
C TYR A 164 -19.06 -18.75 -0.87
N ASN A 165 -19.80 -17.84 -0.25
CA ASN A 165 -20.81 -18.19 0.76
C ASN A 165 -21.89 -19.10 0.16
N THR A 166 -22.35 -18.82 -1.07
CA THR A 166 -23.27 -19.70 -1.79
C THR A 166 -22.66 -21.08 -2.03
N ALA A 167 -21.46 -21.15 -2.62
CA ALA A 167 -20.77 -22.42 -2.85
C ALA A 167 -20.59 -23.23 -1.55
N SER A 168 -20.30 -22.55 -0.43
CA SER A 168 -20.06 -23.18 0.87
C SER A 168 -21.32 -23.77 1.50
N ARG A 169 -22.52 -23.34 1.10
CA ARG A 169 -23.78 -23.98 1.53
C ARG A 169 -23.88 -25.41 0.98
N TYR A 170 -23.38 -25.64 -0.22
CA TYR A 170 -23.45 -26.94 -0.90
C TYR A 170 -22.27 -27.85 -0.59
N ALA A 171 -21.07 -27.29 -0.41
CA ALA A 171 -19.86 -28.06 -0.15
C ALA A 171 -18.96 -27.38 0.91
N PRO A 172 -19.39 -27.34 2.19
CA PRO A 172 -18.70 -26.57 3.23
C PRO A 172 -17.27 -27.03 3.49
N ASP A 173 -16.98 -28.32 3.31
CA ASP A 173 -15.65 -28.92 3.52
C ASP A 173 -14.94 -29.24 2.19
N ASN A 174 -15.29 -28.54 1.11
CA ASN A 174 -14.54 -28.63 -0.14
C ASN A 174 -13.18 -27.93 0.02
N MET A 175 -12.09 -28.68 -0.17
CA MET A 175 -10.72 -28.17 -0.03
C MET A 175 -10.46 -26.91 -0.88
N GLY A 176 -10.81 -26.95 -2.17
CA GLY A 176 -10.58 -25.82 -3.07
C GLY A 176 -11.30 -24.57 -2.58
N LEU A 177 -12.57 -24.71 -2.22
CA LEU A 177 -13.38 -23.61 -1.71
C LEU A 177 -12.84 -23.03 -0.38
N LEU A 178 -12.37 -23.87 0.54
CA LEU A 178 -11.77 -23.41 1.79
C LEU A 178 -10.50 -22.58 1.53
N LEU A 179 -9.62 -23.03 0.63
CA LEU A 179 -8.41 -22.31 0.26
C LEU A 179 -8.72 -20.99 -0.45
N GLU A 180 -9.69 -21.00 -1.36
CA GLU A 180 -10.10 -19.82 -2.11
C GLU A 180 -10.78 -18.77 -1.23
N SER A 181 -11.65 -19.21 -0.32
CA SER A 181 -12.27 -18.32 0.67
C SER A 181 -11.21 -17.75 1.63
N ALA A 182 -10.25 -18.57 2.09
CA ALA A 182 -9.14 -18.10 2.92
C ALA A 182 -8.28 -17.06 2.19
N TYR A 183 -8.01 -17.28 0.89
CA TYR A 183 -7.32 -16.30 0.06
C TYR A 183 -8.09 -14.98 -0.03
N LEU A 184 -9.42 -15.01 -0.23
CA LEU A 184 -10.24 -13.79 -0.21
C LEU A 184 -10.15 -13.05 1.13
N HIS A 185 -10.24 -13.76 2.25
CA HIS A 185 -10.06 -13.16 3.57
C HIS A 185 -8.67 -12.52 3.75
N LEU A 186 -7.60 -13.15 3.26
CA LEU A 186 -6.26 -12.54 3.24
C LEU A 186 -6.22 -11.25 2.43
N ARG A 187 -6.89 -11.20 1.27
CA ARG A 187 -6.99 -9.99 0.44
C ARG A 187 -7.76 -8.87 1.13
N ARG A 188 -8.70 -9.22 2.02
CA ARG A 188 -9.45 -8.30 2.89
C ARG A 188 -8.73 -7.96 4.19
N SER A 189 -7.51 -8.48 4.42
CA SER A 189 -6.77 -8.36 5.69
C SER A 189 -7.46 -9.01 6.90
N GLU A 190 -8.37 -9.95 6.67
CA GLU A 190 -9.13 -10.69 7.70
C GLU A 190 -8.38 -11.99 8.06
N TYR A 191 -7.21 -11.83 8.66
CA TYR A 191 -6.24 -12.92 8.85
C TYR A 191 -6.74 -14.04 9.78
N SER A 192 -7.48 -13.71 10.84
CA SER A 192 -8.03 -14.69 11.78
C SER A 192 -9.10 -15.56 11.10
N ALA A 193 -9.98 -14.95 10.31
CA ALA A 193 -10.98 -15.67 9.51
C ALA A 193 -10.34 -16.59 8.46
N ALA A 194 -9.24 -16.13 7.83
CA ALA A 194 -8.46 -16.97 6.93
C ALA A 194 -7.89 -18.20 7.66
N LEU A 195 -7.34 -18.04 8.86
CA LEU A 195 -6.79 -19.17 9.64
C LEU A 195 -7.86 -20.20 10.03
N ASP A 196 -9.08 -19.77 10.38
CA ASP A 196 -10.17 -20.69 10.69
C ASP A 196 -10.51 -21.62 9.51
N LEU A 197 -10.53 -21.07 8.29
CA LEU A 197 -10.73 -21.84 7.07
C LEU A 197 -9.55 -22.76 6.75
N LEU A 198 -8.33 -22.28 6.95
CA LEU A 198 -7.10 -23.04 6.72
C LEU A 198 -6.93 -24.18 7.73
N ASP A 199 -7.40 -24.01 8.96
CA ASP A 199 -7.45 -25.08 9.96
C ASP A 199 -8.42 -26.19 9.57
N ARG A 200 -9.56 -25.83 8.95
CA ARG A 200 -10.48 -26.82 8.37
C ARG A 200 -9.85 -27.52 7.17
N ALA A 201 -9.21 -26.78 6.28
CA ALA A 201 -8.47 -27.34 5.14
C ALA A 201 -7.40 -28.34 5.61
N ARG A 202 -6.61 -27.97 6.62
CA ARG A 202 -5.55 -28.81 7.20
C ARG A 202 -6.07 -30.10 7.84
N ARG A 203 -7.32 -30.16 8.31
CA ARG A 203 -7.93 -31.41 8.81
C ARG A 203 -8.29 -32.37 7.68
N ILE A 204 -8.56 -31.85 6.48
CA ILE A 204 -8.91 -32.64 5.30
C ILE A 204 -7.62 -33.13 4.61
N GLU A 205 -6.68 -32.22 4.37
CA GLU A 205 -5.38 -32.52 3.78
C GLU A 205 -4.26 -31.87 4.61
N PRO A 206 -3.63 -32.62 5.52
CA PRO A 206 -2.58 -32.08 6.40
C PRO A 206 -1.35 -31.54 5.68
N ASP A 207 -1.04 -32.10 4.51
CA ASP A 207 0.18 -31.81 3.73
C ASP A 207 -0.12 -30.98 2.48
N SER A 208 -1.05 -30.02 2.58
CA SER A 208 -1.34 -29.08 1.50
C SER A 208 -0.33 -27.92 1.47
N PRO A 209 0.46 -27.75 0.38
CA PRO A 209 1.38 -26.63 0.24
C PRO A 209 0.65 -25.28 0.14
N ASP A 210 -0.52 -25.25 -0.49
CA ASP A 210 -1.35 -24.04 -0.62
C ASP A 210 -1.93 -23.62 0.73
N ALA A 211 -2.42 -24.57 1.55
CA ALA A 211 -2.88 -24.27 2.90
C ALA A 211 -1.75 -23.69 3.76
N SER A 212 -0.56 -24.29 3.70
CA SER A 212 0.61 -23.84 4.44
C SER A 212 1.10 -22.45 3.97
N LYS A 213 1.08 -22.20 2.65
CA LYS A 213 1.41 -20.88 2.06
C LYS A 213 0.48 -19.78 2.60
N LEU A 214 -0.83 -20.00 2.52
CA LEU A 214 -1.83 -19.03 2.95
C LEU A 214 -1.80 -18.84 4.48
N ALA A 215 -1.56 -19.91 5.25
CA ALA A 215 -1.42 -19.82 6.71
C ALA A 215 -0.20 -18.98 7.10
N GLY A 216 0.91 -19.11 6.37
CA GLY A 216 2.08 -18.28 6.59
C GLY A 216 1.80 -16.79 6.35
N TRP A 217 1.06 -16.44 5.30
CA TRP A 217 0.60 -15.06 5.06
C TRP A 217 -0.33 -14.55 6.16
N ALA A 218 -1.28 -15.38 6.61
CA ALA A 218 -2.19 -15.02 7.70
C ALA A 218 -1.44 -14.75 9.01
N TYR A 219 -0.52 -15.65 9.40
CA TYR A 219 0.31 -15.46 10.59
C TYR A 219 1.21 -14.23 10.47
N TYR A 220 1.75 -13.95 9.28
CA TYR A 220 2.57 -12.76 9.06
C TYR A 220 1.73 -11.48 9.25
N GLY A 221 0.51 -11.43 8.72
CA GLY A 221 -0.44 -10.32 8.94
C GLY A 221 -0.84 -10.13 10.41
N LEU A 222 -0.97 -11.23 11.16
CA LEU A 222 -1.20 -11.23 12.62
C LEU A 222 0.04 -10.91 13.46
N ASN A 223 1.16 -10.55 12.83
CA ASN A 223 2.43 -10.29 13.50
C ASN A 223 3.01 -11.50 14.26
N ARG A 224 2.55 -12.71 13.91
CA ARG A 224 3.04 -13.99 14.43
C ARG A 224 4.14 -14.53 13.51
N VAL A 225 5.24 -13.77 13.40
CA VAL A 225 6.32 -14.01 12.42
C VAL A 225 6.94 -15.41 12.54
N ALA A 226 7.10 -15.94 13.77
CA ALA A 226 7.65 -17.28 13.98
C ALA A 226 6.74 -18.39 13.43
N ASP A 227 5.42 -18.24 13.56
CA ASP A 227 4.44 -19.16 12.99
C ASP A 227 4.43 -19.05 11.45
N ALA A 228 4.53 -17.82 10.93
CA ALA A 228 4.65 -17.60 9.48
C ALA A 228 5.86 -18.31 8.87
N VAL A 229 7.03 -18.18 9.48
CA VAL A 229 8.27 -18.88 9.09
C VAL A 229 8.07 -20.39 9.11
N THR A 230 7.38 -20.92 10.12
CA THR A 230 7.12 -22.36 10.25
C THR A 230 6.24 -22.88 9.11
N GLU A 231 5.13 -22.19 8.81
CA GLU A 231 4.20 -22.60 7.76
C GLU A 231 4.80 -22.42 6.36
N TRP A 232 5.55 -21.35 6.10
CA TRP A 232 6.24 -21.19 4.82
C TRP A 232 7.36 -22.20 4.59
N LYS A 233 8.10 -22.60 5.63
CA LYS A 233 9.05 -23.73 5.54
C LYS A 233 8.33 -25.03 5.19
N ARG A 234 7.17 -25.30 5.80
CA ARG A 234 6.34 -26.46 5.46
C ARG A 234 5.88 -26.38 4.00
N ALA A 235 5.37 -25.23 3.56
CA ALA A 235 4.92 -25.03 2.18
C ALA A 235 6.04 -25.32 1.16
N LEU A 236 7.25 -24.79 1.38
CA LEU A 236 8.41 -24.99 0.49
C LEU A 236 8.95 -26.42 0.50
N ALA A 237 8.86 -27.12 1.64
CA ALA A 237 9.23 -28.53 1.71
C ALA A 237 8.29 -29.42 0.88
N LEU A 238 7.02 -29.02 0.74
CA LEU A 238 6.01 -29.73 -0.04
C LEU A 238 6.06 -29.34 -1.53
N ARG A 239 6.25 -28.05 -1.84
CA ARG A 239 6.32 -27.53 -3.20
C ARG A 239 7.17 -26.25 -3.27
N PRO A 240 8.22 -26.21 -4.10
CA PRO A 240 8.97 -24.98 -4.34
C PRO A 240 8.08 -23.85 -4.86
N ASP A 241 8.17 -22.68 -4.25
CA ASP A 241 7.42 -21.47 -4.63
C ASP A 241 8.32 -20.24 -4.38
N ALA A 242 8.58 -19.45 -5.43
CA ALA A 242 9.50 -18.32 -5.36
C ALA A 242 8.96 -17.15 -4.52
N GLU A 243 7.63 -16.96 -4.50
CA GLU A 243 6.99 -15.95 -3.66
C GLU A 243 7.14 -16.31 -2.19
N VAL A 244 6.86 -17.57 -1.85
CA VAL A 244 7.02 -18.08 -0.48
C VAL A 244 8.48 -18.04 -0.04
N GLN A 245 9.42 -18.37 -0.93
CA GLN A 245 10.85 -18.26 -0.64
C GLN A 245 11.25 -16.80 -0.30
N HIS A 246 10.78 -15.83 -1.08
CA HIS A 246 11.07 -14.42 -0.82
C HIS A 246 10.44 -13.93 0.50
N ALA A 247 9.19 -14.34 0.76
CA ALA A 247 8.48 -14.01 1.99
C ALA A 247 9.18 -14.62 3.22
N LEU A 248 9.62 -15.88 3.12
CA LEU A 248 10.39 -16.56 4.15
C LEU A 248 11.72 -15.85 4.44
N GLU A 249 12.49 -15.49 3.43
CA GLU A 249 13.77 -14.76 3.59
C GLU A 249 13.57 -13.39 4.27
N LYS A 250 12.44 -12.73 4.03
CA LYS A 250 12.08 -11.50 4.73
C LYS A 250 11.73 -11.79 6.19
N ALA A 251 10.83 -12.72 6.44
CA ALA A 251 10.39 -13.04 7.80
C ALA A 251 11.48 -13.66 8.67
N GLU A 252 12.43 -14.42 8.12
CA GLU A 252 13.57 -14.93 8.86
C GLU A 252 14.53 -13.81 9.28
N ARG A 253 14.75 -12.80 8.41
CA ARG A 253 15.54 -11.61 8.77
C ARG A 253 14.85 -10.81 9.88
N ASP A 254 13.56 -10.59 9.74
CA ASP A 254 12.76 -9.89 10.75
C ASP A 254 12.77 -10.68 12.08
N ALA A 255 12.52 -11.99 12.06
CA ALA A 255 12.54 -12.84 13.25
C ALA A 255 13.92 -12.93 13.91
N GLN A 256 15.00 -12.93 13.13
CA GLN A 256 16.37 -12.97 13.65
C GLN A 256 16.74 -11.69 14.40
N GLU A 257 16.32 -10.53 13.90
CA GLU A 257 16.51 -9.26 14.62
C GLU A 257 15.62 -9.21 15.87
N GLU A 258 14.35 -9.54 15.70
CA GLU A 258 13.33 -9.43 16.74
C GLU A 258 13.49 -10.50 17.84
N ALA A 259 14.33 -11.52 17.66
CA ALA A 259 14.50 -12.64 18.59
C ALA A 259 14.90 -12.22 20.02
N THR A 260 15.60 -11.10 20.17
CA THR A 260 16.05 -10.56 21.46
C THR A 260 15.20 -9.40 21.95
N TYR A 261 14.10 -9.08 21.26
CA TYR A 261 13.26 -7.95 21.59
C TYR A 261 12.35 -8.30 22.77
N GLY A 262 12.07 -7.30 23.60
CA GLY A 262 10.95 -7.37 24.53
C GLY A 262 9.63 -7.32 23.76
N GLU A 263 8.60 -7.92 24.36
CA GLU A 263 7.25 -7.94 23.81
C GLU A 263 6.30 -7.12 24.69
N GLY A 264 5.30 -6.52 24.07
CA GLY A 264 4.16 -5.87 24.72
C GLY A 264 2.90 -6.12 23.91
N GLU A 265 1.76 -6.22 24.57
CA GLU A 265 0.48 -6.48 23.90
C GLU A 265 -0.62 -5.67 24.59
N THR A 266 -1.55 -5.18 23.79
CA THR A 266 -2.79 -4.55 24.22
C THR A 266 -3.94 -5.13 23.41
N ALA A 267 -5.16 -4.57 23.53
CA ALA A 267 -6.31 -5.06 22.78
C ALA A 267 -6.10 -4.95 21.26
N HIS A 268 -5.46 -3.87 20.80
CA HIS A 268 -5.33 -3.56 19.38
C HIS A 268 -3.89 -3.68 18.85
N PHE A 269 -2.88 -3.83 19.71
CA PHE A 269 -1.48 -3.78 19.29
C PHE A 269 -0.63 -4.95 19.80
N ARG A 270 0.28 -5.40 18.93
CA ARG A 270 1.40 -6.29 19.27
C ARG A 270 2.70 -5.52 19.08
N LEU A 271 3.37 -5.19 20.17
CA LEU A 271 4.62 -4.43 20.19
C LEU A 271 5.82 -5.36 20.34
N ARG A 272 6.85 -5.14 19.54
CA ARG A 272 8.21 -5.60 19.78
C ARG A 272 9.17 -4.43 19.89
N TYR A 273 10.08 -4.49 20.85
CA TYR A 273 11.05 -3.42 21.08
C TYR A 273 12.40 -3.98 21.46
N ASN A 274 13.48 -3.40 20.93
CA ASN A 274 14.82 -3.80 21.33
C ASN A 274 14.99 -3.64 22.85
N GLY A 275 15.50 -4.65 23.56
CA GLY A 275 15.65 -4.60 25.03
C GLY A 275 16.59 -3.51 25.57
N GLY A 276 17.35 -2.84 24.70
CA GLY A 276 18.07 -1.60 25.04
C GLY A 276 17.20 -0.32 24.97
N ALA A 277 16.02 -0.40 24.37
CA ALA A 277 15.02 0.66 24.38
C ALA A 277 14.30 0.67 25.73
N ALA A 278 14.10 1.86 26.30
CA ALA A 278 13.52 2.03 27.62
C ALA A 278 12.15 1.33 27.72
N PRO A 279 11.95 0.33 28.60
CA PRO A 279 10.65 -0.36 28.74
C PRO A 279 9.53 0.59 29.20
N GLU A 280 9.88 1.75 29.74
CA GLU A 280 8.96 2.86 29.98
C GLU A 280 8.45 3.46 28.66
N LEU A 281 9.35 3.78 27.72
CA LEU A 281 8.98 4.27 26.40
C LEU A 281 8.06 3.28 25.66
N ALA A 282 8.37 1.97 25.72
CA ALA A 282 7.53 0.94 25.10
C ALA A 282 6.08 0.96 25.64
N ARG A 283 5.90 1.15 26.94
CA ARG A 283 4.58 1.29 27.57
C ARG A 283 3.89 2.59 27.17
N ASP A 284 4.62 3.71 27.17
CA ASP A 284 4.08 5.02 26.79
C ASP A 284 3.66 5.05 25.31
N VAL A 285 4.41 4.37 24.44
CA VAL A 285 4.07 4.18 23.02
C VAL A 285 2.76 3.40 22.89
N LEU A 286 2.60 2.27 23.57
CA LEU A 286 1.36 1.50 23.56
C LEU A 286 0.16 2.30 24.06
N GLN A 287 0.31 3.02 25.18
CA GLN A 287 -0.76 3.86 25.71
C GLN A 287 -1.14 4.98 24.74
N THR A 288 -0.16 5.60 24.09
CA THR A 288 -0.41 6.63 23.08
C THR A 288 -1.13 6.05 21.87
N LEU A 289 -0.71 4.88 21.39
CA LEU A 289 -1.34 4.21 20.26
C LEU A 289 -2.78 3.81 20.53
N GLU A 290 -3.11 3.34 21.74
CA GLU A 290 -4.50 3.05 22.12
C GLU A 290 -5.38 4.30 22.10
N THR A 291 -4.88 5.42 22.61
CA THR A 291 -5.60 6.70 22.53
C THR A 291 -5.81 7.13 21.08
N GLN A 292 -4.76 7.02 20.25
CA GLN A 292 -4.83 7.37 18.83
C GLN A 292 -5.72 6.41 18.03
N PHE A 293 -5.79 5.15 18.43
CA PHE A 293 -6.67 4.14 17.84
C PHE A 293 -8.13 4.55 18.03
N GLU A 294 -8.53 4.96 19.24
CA GLU A 294 -9.88 5.45 19.50
C GLU A 294 -10.21 6.71 18.68
N GLU A 295 -9.27 7.66 18.61
CA GLU A 295 -9.42 8.89 17.83
C GLU A 295 -9.60 8.61 16.32
N ILE A 296 -8.76 7.75 15.75
CA ILE A 296 -8.82 7.39 14.32
C ILE A 296 -10.07 6.55 14.05
N SER A 297 -10.43 5.62 14.95
CA SER A 297 -11.64 4.81 14.82
C SER A 297 -12.89 5.68 14.77
N SER A 298 -12.99 6.67 15.66
CA SER A 298 -14.09 7.62 15.65
C SER A 298 -14.09 8.50 14.40
N ALA A 299 -12.92 8.91 13.90
CA ALA A 299 -12.81 9.77 12.73
C ALA A 299 -13.18 9.05 11.42
N LEU A 300 -12.84 7.76 11.30
CA LEU A 300 -13.05 6.97 10.08
C LEU A 300 -14.26 6.02 10.18
N ASN A 301 -14.99 6.06 11.30
CA ASN A 301 -16.09 5.16 11.65
C ASN A 301 -15.77 3.69 11.31
N TYR A 302 -14.58 3.26 11.71
CA TYR A 302 -14.05 1.95 11.36
C TYR A 302 -13.13 1.45 12.45
N VAL A 303 -13.25 0.17 12.80
CA VAL A 303 -12.40 -0.50 13.78
C VAL A 303 -11.70 -1.66 13.06
N PRO A 304 -10.36 -1.59 12.89
CA PRO A 304 -9.57 -2.71 12.43
C PRO A 304 -9.89 -3.99 13.21
N PRO A 305 -10.26 -5.10 12.54
CA PRO A 305 -10.61 -6.34 13.23
C PRO A 305 -9.38 -7.10 13.73
N GLU A 306 -8.21 -6.87 13.13
CA GLU A 306 -6.98 -7.58 13.45
C GLU A 306 -5.98 -6.68 14.20
N PRO A 307 -5.17 -7.24 15.12
CA PRO A 307 -4.19 -6.47 15.88
C PRO A 307 -3.07 -5.93 14.97
N ILE A 308 -2.68 -4.69 15.21
CA ILE A 308 -1.64 -3.99 14.46
C ILE A 308 -0.27 -4.23 15.09
N GLY A 309 0.69 -4.61 14.25
CA GLY A 309 2.07 -4.82 14.66
C GLY A 309 2.84 -3.52 14.77
N VAL A 310 3.61 -3.37 15.84
CA VAL A 310 4.49 -2.24 16.06
C VAL A 310 5.87 -2.74 16.45
N ILE A 311 6.90 -2.27 15.77
CA ILE A 311 8.28 -2.66 16.02
C ILE A 311 9.14 -1.42 16.22
N LEU A 312 9.72 -1.30 17.41
CA LEU A 312 10.60 -0.20 17.79
C LEU A 312 12.06 -0.60 17.58
N TYR A 313 12.73 0.14 16.70
CA TYR A 313 14.09 -0.12 16.25
C TYR A 313 15.09 0.91 16.78
N THR A 314 16.38 0.53 16.80
CA THR A 314 17.45 1.53 16.71
C THR A 314 17.48 2.14 15.30
N ASN A 315 18.06 3.33 15.11
CA ASN A 315 18.09 3.97 13.79
C ASN A 315 18.92 3.12 12.82
N GLN A 316 20.04 2.57 13.27
CA GLN A 316 20.88 1.72 12.43
C GLN A 316 20.15 0.44 11.99
N THR A 317 19.47 -0.24 12.91
CA THR A 317 18.68 -1.44 12.59
C THR A 317 17.51 -1.11 11.65
N PHE A 318 16.80 -0.01 11.89
CA PHE A 318 15.69 0.43 11.04
C PHE A 318 16.15 0.58 9.59
N MET A 319 17.29 1.24 9.36
CA MET A 319 17.84 1.42 8.02
C MET A 319 18.28 0.09 7.38
N ASP A 320 18.93 -0.78 8.15
CA ASP A 320 19.47 -2.03 7.63
C ASP A 320 18.35 -3.02 7.23
N ILE A 321 17.24 -3.02 7.96
CA ILE A 321 16.10 -3.91 7.70
C ILE A 321 15.18 -3.34 6.64
N THR A 322 14.77 -2.08 6.79
CA THR A 322 13.81 -1.48 5.86
C THR A 322 14.46 -1.11 4.54
N ARG A 323 15.77 -0.83 4.51
CA ARG A 323 16.46 -0.19 3.37
C ARG A 323 15.87 1.20 3.03
N ALA A 324 15.11 1.81 3.94
CA ALA A 324 14.53 3.13 3.74
C ALA A 324 15.63 4.22 3.78
N PRO A 325 15.46 5.33 3.06
CA PRO A 325 16.32 6.50 3.21
C PRO A 325 16.28 7.10 4.62
N ASN A 326 17.34 7.82 4.99
CA ASN A 326 17.51 8.39 6.32
C ASN A 326 16.48 9.46 6.75
N TRP A 327 15.69 9.99 5.81
CA TRP A 327 14.63 10.97 6.09
C TRP A 327 13.29 10.32 6.43
N VAL A 328 13.15 9.00 6.25
CA VAL A 328 11.92 8.27 6.57
C VAL A 328 11.82 8.13 8.09
N GLY A 329 10.86 8.86 8.68
CA GLY A 329 10.66 8.93 10.14
C GLY A 329 10.04 7.68 10.76
N ALA A 330 9.33 6.89 9.96
CA ALA A 330 8.82 5.55 10.26
C ALA A 330 8.35 4.90 8.94
N LEU A 331 8.11 3.59 8.95
CA LEU A 331 7.61 2.85 7.79
C LEU A 331 6.48 1.92 8.24
N ASN A 332 5.33 1.99 7.60
CA ASN A 332 4.28 1.00 7.77
C ASN A 332 4.29 -0.01 6.62
N ASP A 333 4.78 -1.24 6.81
CA ASP A 333 4.77 -2.31 5.78
C ASP A 333 3.70 -3.39 6.01
N GLY A 334 2.54 -2.98 6.52
CA GLY A 334 1.60 -3.86 7.24
C GLY A 334 1.97 -4.02 8.72
N ARG A 335 3.13 -3.50 9.10
CA ARG A 335 3.63 -3.37 10.47
C ARG A 335 4.24 -1.99 10.62
N MET A 336 3.96 -1.32 11.74
CA MET A 336 4.53 -0.01 12.04
C MET A 336 5.97 -0.18 12.53
N ARG A 337 6.94 0.18 11.71
CA ARG A 337 8.36 0.14 12.03
C ARG A 337 8.82 1.54 12.40
N VAL A 338 9.25 1.73 13.63
CA VAL A 338 9.50 3.06 14.20
C VAL A 338 10.91 3.13 14.78
N PRO A 339 11.79 4.00 14.25
CA PRO A 339 13.07 4.28 14.86
C PRO A 339 12.89 5.08 16.17
N VAL A 340 13.47 4.59 17.27
CA VAL A 340 13.38 5.22 18.60
C VAL A 340 14.75 5.45 19.26
N GLU A 341 15.84 5.35 18.51
CA GLU A 341 17.19 5.47 19.07
C GLU A 341 17.41 6.85 19.72
N GLY A 342 17.91 6.83 20.96
CA GLY A 342 18.14 8.04 21.75
C GLY A 342 16.89 8.59 22.45
N LEU A 343 15.71 8.01 22.23
CA LEU A 343 14.50 8.35 22.96
C LEU A 343 14.37 7.48 24.20
N THR A 344 14.11 8.13 25.34
CA THR A 344 13.80 7.45 26.62
C THR A 344 12.38 7.75 27.10
N VAL A 345 11.71 8.73 26.49
CA VAL A 345 10.36 9.19 26.84
C VAL A 345 9.58 9.50 25.57
N MET A 346 8.26 9.43 25.68
CA MET A 346 7.38 9.78 24.57
C MET A 346 7.49 11.27 24.24
N THR A 347 7.66 11.60 22.97
CA THR A 347 7.75 12.99 22.49
C THR A 347 6.54 13.34 21.65
N GLY A 348 6.20 14.64 21.56
CA GLY A 348 5.14 15.11 20.68
C GLY A 348 5.42 14.84 19.20
N GLU A 349 6.69 14.74 18.80
CA GLU A 349 7.07 14.34 17.44
C GLU A 349 6.82 12.85 17.19
N LEU A 350 7.25 11.98 18.10
CA LEU A 350 7.00 10.55 18.01
C LEU A 350 5.49 10.25 18.01
N ALA A 351 4.71 10.94 18.86
CA ALA A 351 3.26 10.82 18.87
C ALA A 351 2.63 11.14 17.51
N ARG A 352 3.08 12.20 16.83
CA ARG A 352 2.58 12.55 15.48
C ARG A 352 2.94 11.51 14.45
N VAL A 353 4.19 11.03 14.44
CA VAL A 353 4.65 9.97 13.53
C VAL A 353 3.86 8.68 13.74
N LEU A 354 3.65 8.26 15.00
CA LEU A 354 2.82 7.10 15.29
C LEU A 354 1.40 7.24 14.77
N LYS A 355 0.79 8.43 14.93
CA LYS A 355 -0.57 8.68 14.42
C LYS A 355 -0.64 8.64 12.90
N HIS A 356 0.37 9.18 12.23
CA HIS A 356 0.50 9.12 10.77
C HIS A 356 0.56 7.66 10.30
N GLU A 357 1.49 6.88 10.83
CA GLU A 357 1.66 5.47 10.44
C GLU A 357 0.44 4.61 10.82
N LEU A 358 -0.16 4.85 11.99
CA LEU A 358 -1.38 4.15 12.41
C LEU A 358 -2.55 4.43 11.44
N THR A 359 -2.64 5.66 10.93
CA THR A 359 -3.66 6.01 9.94
C THR A 359 -3.52 5.16 8.67
N HIS A 360 -2.29 4.91 8.19
CA HIS A 360 -2.07 4.00 7.05
C HIS A 360 -2.59 2.59 7.32
N SER A 361 -2.38 2.04 8.52
CA SER A 361 -2.92 0.72 8.90
C SER A 361 -4.45 0.68 8.86
N PHE A 362 -5.13 1.74 9.27
CA PHE A 362 -6.59 1.85 9.20
C PHE A 362 -7.07 1.91 7.74
N LEU A 363 -6.44 2.75 6.92
CA LEU A 363 -6.84 2.93 5.52
C LEU A 363 -6.61 1.67 4.69
N ALA A 364 -5.49 0.98 4.91
CA ALA A 364 -5.18 -0.28 4.25
C ALA A 364 -6.24 -1.35 4.56
N GLN A 365 -6.64 -1.49 5.83
CA GLN A 365 -7.67 -2.47 6.21
C GLN A 365 -9.08 -2.06 5.76
N LYS A 366 -9.48 -0.80 5.98
CA LYS A 366 -10.81 -0.28 5.60
C LYS A 366 -11.06 -0.38 4.10
N THR A 367 -10.04 -0.18 3.27
CA THR A 367 -10.17 -0.17 1.81
C THR A 367 -9.65 -1.44 1.14
N SER A 368 -9.19 -2.43 1.91
CA SER A 368 -8.52 -3.62 1.39
C SER A 368 -7.35 -3.29 0.44
N GLY A 369 -6.54 -2.29 0.81
CA GLY A 369 -5.36 -1.85 0.05
C GLY A 369 -5.65 -1.03 -1.22
N ARG A 370 -6.88 -0.56 -1.43
CA ARG A 370 -7.30 0.18 -2.64
C ARG A 370 -7.27 1.70 -2.53
N CYS A 371 -7.12 2.25 -1.32
CA CYS A 371 -7.01 3.70 -1.15
C CYS A 371 -5.82 4.25 -1.98
N PRO A 372 -5.98 5.30 -2.80
CA PRO A 372 -4.88 5.86 -3.58
C PRO A 372 -3.91 6.65 -2.70
N ILE A 373 -2.66 6.77 -3.14
CA ILE A 373 -1.57 7.33 -2.33
C ILE A 373 -1.87 8.77 -1.88
N TRP A 374 -2.38 9.63 -2.76
CA TRP A 374 -2.70 11.02 -2.38
C TRP A 374 -3.71 11.10 -1.24
N LEU A 375 -4.72 10.22 -1.23
CA LEU A 375 -5.73 10.20 -0.19
C LEU A 375 -5.16 9.60 1.10
N GLN A 376 -4.35 8.53 1.01
CA GLN A 376 -3.65 7.95 2.15
C GLN A 376 -2.78 8.99 2.86
N GLU A 377 -1.90 9.66 2.11
CA GLU A 377 -0.96 10.64 2.63
C GLU A 377 -1.65 11.93 3.08
N GLY A 378 -2.71 12.35 2.40
CA GLY A 378 -3.50 13.51 2.81
C GLY A 378 -4.19 13.28 4.16
N ILE A 379 -4.85 12.12 4.33
CA ILE A 379 -5.53 11.76 5.59
C ILE A 379 -4.50 11.56 6.70
N ALA A 380 -3.41 10.82 6.45
CA ALA A 380 -2.37 10.59 7.47
C ALA A 380 -1.73 11.90 7.96
N GLN A 381 -1.45 12.85 7.05
CA GLN A 381 -0.97 14.20 7.42
C GLN A 381 -2.03 15.00 8.20
N TYR A 382 -3.30 14.93 7.80
CA TYR A 382 -4.38 15.62 8.50
C TYR A 382 -4.55 15.09 9.93
N MET A 383 -4.52 13.76 10.10
CA MET A 383 -4.69 13.06 11.36
C MET A 383 -3.54 13.30 12.35
N GLU A 384 -2.29 13.39 11.88
CA GLU A 384 -1.14 13.79 12.72
C GLU A 384 -1.14 15.28 13.11
N GLY A 385 -2.09 16.06 12.60
CA GLY A 385 -2.28 17.47 12.94
C GLY A 385 -1.55 18.47 12.04
N LYS A 386 -0.96 18.05 10.92
CA LYS A 386 -0.39 19.00 9.94
C LYS A 386 -1.49 19.79 9.27
N ARG A 387 -1.15 21.01 8.82
CA ARG A 387 -2.06 21.86 8.07
C ARG A 387 -1.38 22.49 6.84
N SER A 388 -2.15 22.71 5.77
CA SER A 388 -1.62 23.14 4.47
C SER A 388 -1.23 24.63 4.41
N ARG A 389 -1.50 25.42 5.47
CA ARG A 389 -1.23 26.88 5.55
C ARG A 389 0.13 27.30 5.03
N GLY A 390 1.20 26.57 5.38
CA GLY A 390 2.57 26.90 4.98
C GLY A 390 2.83 26.79 3.47
N ALA A 391 2.04 25.98 2.76
CA ALA A 391 2.14 25.78 1.31
C ALA A 391 1.07 26.56 0.52
N ALA A 392 0.08 27.16 1.19
CA ALA A 392 -1.13 27.72 0.56
C ALA A 392 -0.83 28.71 -0.58
N ALA A 393 0.07 29.68 -0.35
CA ALA A 393 0.42 30.68 -1.36
C ALA A 393 1.09 30.05 -2.60
N ARG A 394 1.97 29.07 -2.39
CA ARG A 394 2.65 28.35 -3.46
C ARG A 394 1.67 27.51 -4.27
N LEU A 395 0.83 26.71 -3.60
CA LEU A 395 -0.17 25.86 -4.27
C LEU A 395 -1.16 26.69 -5.09
N ALA A 396 -1.64 27.81 -4.56
CA ALA A 396 -2.54 28.70 -5.29
C ALA A 396 -1.87 29.32 -6.52
N SER A 397 -0.59 29.68 -6.42
CA SER A 397 0.18 30.24 -7.54
C SER A 397 0.54 29.20 -8.60
N ASP A 398 0.93 27.99 -8.18
CA ASP A 398 1.22 26.86 -9.07
C ASP A 398 -0.02 26.51 -9.91
N TYR A 399 -1.21 26.51 -9.29
CA TYR A 399 -2.50 26.27 -9.98
C TYR A 399 -2.85 27.37 -11.00
N GLU A 400 -2.62 28.65 -10.67
CA GLU A 400 -2.88 29.76 -11.59
C GLU A 400 -1.96 29.73 -12.82
N GLN A 401 -0.77 29.15 -12.67
CA GLN A 401 0.23 29.04 -13.73
C GLN A 401 0.12 27.74 -14.52
N HIS A 402 -0.88 26.89 -14.25
CA HIS A 402 -1.03 25.57 -14.85
C HIS A 402 0.20 24.67 -14.64
N MET A 403 0.85 24.78 -13.47
CA MET A 403 2.00 23.97 -13.05
C MET A 403 1.61 22.81 -12.11
N GLU A 404 0.32 22.69 -11.79
CA GLU A 404 -0.23 21.59 -11.02
C GLU A 404 -0.25 20.28 -11.83
N PHE A 405 -0.12 19.15 -11.11
CA PHE A 405 -0.45 17.83 -11.65
C PHE A 405 -1.86 17.44 -11.20
N SER A 406 -2.56 16.65 -12.02
CA SER A 406 -3.88 16.12 -11.64
C SER A 406 -3.78 15.16 -10.47
N LEU A 407 -4.82 15.09 -9.63
CA LEU A 407 -4.91 14.09 -8.55
C LEU A 407 -4.80 12.65 -9.07
N ALA A 408 -5.30 12.36 -10.28
CA ALA A 408 -5.12 11.07 -10.94
C ALA A 408 -3.64 10.68 -11.09
N SER A 409 -2.76 11.66 -11.36
CA SER A 409 -1.31 11.43 -11.46
C SER A 409 -0.67 11.08 -10.11
N TYR A 410 -1.36 11.39 -9.00
CA TYR A 410 -0.91 11.12 -7.65
C TYR A 410 -1.55 9.88 -7.02
N GLU A 411 -2.36 9.12 -7.75
CA GLU A 411 -2.92 7.85 -7.25
C GLU A 411 -1.85 6.77 -7.08
N THR A 412 -0.77 6.87 -7.85
CA THR A 412 0.33 5.89 -7.90
C THR A 412 1.62 6.42 -7.28
N SER A 413 2.65 5.57 -7.23
CA SER A 413 3.91 5.83 -6.53
C SER A 413 4.60 7.15 -6.93
N TRP A 414 5.00 7.91 -5.92
CA TRP A 414 5.68 9.20 -6.07
C TRP A 414 7.20 9.09 -6.12
N LEU A 415 7.77 7.89 -6.08
CA LEU A 415 9.20 7.70 -5.84
C LEU A 415 10.10 8.18 -6.98
N ASN A 416 9.59 8.14 -8.20
CA ASN A 416 10.30 8.63 -9.38
C ASN A 416 10.01 10.12 -9.64
N LEU A 417 9.20 10.76 -8.79
CA LEU A 417 8.96 12.19 -8.91
C LEU A 417 10.21 12.96 -8.46
N PRO A 418 10.59 14.03 -9.19
CA PRO A 418 11.54 15.00 -8.67
C PRO A 418 11.13 15.50 -7.29
N LYS A 419 12.10 15.81 -6.43
CA LYS A 419 11.86 16.23 -5.03
C LYS A 419 10.78 17.31 -4.89
N ASP A 420 10.82 18.33 -5.75
CA ASP A 420 9.86 19.42 -5.72
C ASP A 420 8.45 18.98 -6.14
N ALA A 421 8.34 18.02 -7.06
CA ALA A 421 7.07 17.42 -7.47
C ALA A 421 6.49 16.54 -6.34
N ALA A 422 7.32 15.76 -5.65
CA ALA A 422 6.89 14.99 -4.48
C ALA A 422 6.41 15.90 -3.33
N ALA A 423 7.16 16.97 -3.01
CA ALA A 423 6.76 17.94 -2.01
C ALA A 423 5.43 18.64 -2.36
N SER A 424 5.22 18.91 -3.65
CA SER A 424 3.92 19.38 -4.17
C SER A 424 2.81 18.35 -4.01
N ALA A 425 3.07 17.06 -4.29
CA ALA A 425 2.09 15.99 -4.12
C ALA A 425 1.59 15.87 -2.68
N TYR A 426 2.51 15.85 -1.69
CA TYR A 426 2.15 15.84 -0.26
C TYR A 426 1.33 17.07 0.16
N ALA A 427 1.73 18.25 -0.32
CA ALA A 427 1.05 19.51 0.01
C ALA A 427 -0.35 19.59 -0.61
N TRP A 428 -0.49 19.18 -1.87
CA TRP A 428 -1.79 19.07 -2.55
C TRP A 428 -2.69 18.04 -1.88
N SER A 429 -2.14 16.88 -1.51
CA SER A 429 -2.88 15.82 -0.81
C SER A 429 -3.47 16.31 0.50
N LEU A 430 -2.68 16.99 1.32
CA LEU A 430 -3.15 17.57 2.57
C LEU A 430 -4.20 18.68 2.34
N ALA A 431 -3.96 19.59 1.39
CA ALA A 431 -4.90 20.66 1.08
C ALA A 431 -6.24 20.14 0.54
N ALA A 432 -6.22 19.10 -0.30
CA ALA A 432 -7.41 18.45 -0.82
C ALA A 432 -8.22 17.79 0.30
N VAL A 433 -7.57 17.05 1.20
CA VAL A 433 -8.24 16.45 2.37
C VAL A 433 -8.79 17.53 3.31
N GLU A 434 -8.06 18.60 3.58
CA GLU A 434 -8.59 19.74 4.35
C GLU A 434 -9.84 20.34 3.70
N THR A 435 -9.86 20.43 2.37
CA THR A 435 -11.00 20.96 1.61
C THR A 435 -12.23 20.08 1.77
N ILE A 436 -12.07 18.76 1.63
CA ILE A 436 -13.14 17.77 1.85
C ILE A 436 -13.65 17.88 3.29
N VAL A 437 -12.73 17.88 4.25
CA VAL A 437 -13.07 17.90 5.68
C VAL A 437 -13.71 19.23 6.12
N ASN A 438 -13.44 20.34 5.43
CA ASN A 438 -13.99 21.64 5.77
C ASN A 438 -15.52 21.75 5.57
N VAL A 439 -16.14 20.84 4.80
CA VAL A 439 -17.58 20.85 4.51
C VAL A 439 -18.39 20.07 5.55
N ASP A 440 -18.11 18.77 5.72
CA ASP A 440 -18.88 17.85 6.57
C ASP A 440 -18.01 17.13 7.62
N GLY A 441 -16.84 17.69 7.95
CA GLY A 441 -15.87 17.00 8.78
C GLY A 441 -15.34 15.74 8.10
N MET A 442 -15.01 14.71 8.89
CA MET A 442 -14.51 13.44 8.35
C MET A 442 -15.58 12.58 7.66
N GLY A 443 -16.87 12.95 7.73
CA GLY A 443 -17.96 12.14 7.18
C GLY A 443 -17.92 11.96 5.66
N ASP A 444 -17.49 12.98 4.93
CA ASP A 444 -17.27 12.84 3.46
C ASP A 444 -16.08 11.92 3.16
N VAL A 445 -15.00 12.03 3.94
CA VAL A 445 -13.82 11.16 3.79
C VAL A 445 -14.19 9.70 4.05
N GLU A 446 -14.94 9.43 5.13
CA GLU A 446 -15.47 8.10 5.44
C GLU A 446 -16.27 7.53 4.26
N ARG A 447 -17.26 8.28 3.76
CA ARG A 447 -18.13 7.84 2.65
C ARG A 447 -17.35 7.58 1.37
N ILE A 448 -16.29 8.37 1.09
CA ILE A 448 -15.39 8.12 -0.03
C ILE A 448 -14.63 6.81 0.16
N LEU A 449 -14.07 6.58 1.36
CA LEU A 449 -13.34 5.34 1.66
C LEU A 449 -14.24 4.10 1.58
N ASP A 450 -15.48 4.17 2.04
CA ASP A 450 -16.46 3.07 1.91
C ASP A 450 -16.76 2.75 0.44
N ARG A 451 -16.83 3.76 -0.42
CA ARG A 451 -17.03 3.56 -1.87
C ARG A 451 -15.80 3.04 -2.59
N ILE A 452 -14.60 3.44 -2.16
CA ILE A 452 -13.34 2.84 -2.64
C ILE A 452 -13.29 1.37 -2.23
N ALA A 453 -13.77 1.05 -1.02
CA ALA A 453 -13.93 -0.34 -0.57
C ALA A 453 -15.03 -1.10 -1.35
N ALA A 454 -16.03 -0.41 -1.90
CA ALA A 454 -17.07 -1.00 -2.74
C ALA A 454 -16.80 -0.83 -4.26
N GLU A 455 -15.54 -0.62 -4.66
CA GLU A 455 -15.04 -0.79 -6.04
C GLU A 455 -15.36 0.31 -7.06
N SER A 456 -15.61 1.51 -6.58
CA SER A 456 -15.51 2.67 -7.46
C SER A 456 -14.04 3.01 -7.71
N THR A 457 -13.70 3.47 -8.90
CA THR A 457 -12.45 4.24 -9.07
C THR A 457 -12.46 5.38 -8.04
N THR A 458 -11.30 5.82 -7.57
CA THR A 458 -11.28 6.88 -6.54
C THR A 458 -12.04 8.12 -7.02
N GLU A 459 -11.91 8.49 -8.30
CA GLU A 459 -12.66 9.62 -8.85
C GLU A 459 -14.17 9.36 -8.86
N ASP A 460 -14.63 8.15 -9.20
CA ASP A 460 -16.06 7.81 -9.16
C ASP A 460 -16.60 7.77 -7.72
N ALA A 461 -15.81 7.26 -6.77
CA ALA A 461 -16.15 7.28 -5.34
C ALA A 461 -16.34 8.71 -4.86
N MET A 462 -15.39 9.57 -5.19
CA MET A 462 -15.41 10.99 -4.86
C MET A 462 -16.58 11.71 -5.53
N ARG A 463 -16.80 11.50 -6.84
CA ARG A 463 -17.92 12.10 -7.58
C ARG A 463 -19.27 11.67 -7.02
N ALA A 464 -19.40 10.43 -6.56
CA ALA A 464 -20.62 9.95 -5.94
C ALA A 464 -20.91 10.55 -4.56
N VAL A 465 -19.90 11.10 -3.88
CA VAL A 465 -20.04 11.68 -2.53
C VAL A 465 -20.07 13.21 -2.58
N LEU A 466 -19.10 13.81 -3.27
CA LEU A 466 -18.89 15.26 -3.34
C LEU A 466 -19.60 15.91 -4.53
N HIS A 467 -20.03 15.12 -5.53
CA HIS A 467 -20.49 15.61 -6.83
C HIS A 467 -19.43 16.36 -7.66
N ASP A 468 -18.16 16.21 -7.30
CA ASP A 468 -17.01 16.85 -7.94
C ASP A 468 -16.18 15.84 -8.76
N SER A 469 -15.59 16.28 -9.87
CA SER A 469 -14.45 15.60 -10.51
C SER A 469 -13.14 15.97 -9.84
N TYR A 470 -12.03 15.34 -10.24
CA TYR A 470 -10.72 15.73 -9.68
C TYR A 470 -10.35 17.18 -10.00
N ALA A 471 -10.71 17.66 -11.19
CA ALA A 471 -10.48 19.05 -11.55
C ALA A 471 -11.30 20.01 -10.66
N ASP A 472 -12.56 19.66 -10.40
CA ASP A 472 -13.44 20.45 -9.52
C ASP A 472 -12.89 20.48 -8.08
N LEU A 473 -12.43 19.34 -7.55
CA LEU A 473 -11.81 19.29 -6.23
C LEU A 473 -10.53 20.14 -6.15
N MET A 474 -9.67 20.08 -7.17
CA MET A 474 -8.46 20.91 -7.20
C MET A 474 -8.80 22.41 -7.23
N GLN A 475 -9.82 22.80 -8.01
CA GLN A 475 -10.30 24.17 -8.05
C GLN A 475 -10.88 24.60 -6.68
N SER A 476 -11.74 23.78 -6.08
CA SER A 476 -12.32 23.99 -4.74
C SER A 476 -11.23 24.09 -3.68
N THR A 477 -10.16 23.31 -3.82
CA THR A 477 -8.99 23.35 -2.92
C THR A 477 -8.30 24.70 -2.96
N VAL A 478 -8.07 25.27 -4.15
CA VAL A 478 -7.48 26.62 -4.26
C VAL A 478 -8.40 27.70 -3.69
N GLN A 479 -9.72 27.58 -3.88
CA GLN A 479 -10.68 28.50 -3.27
C GLN A 479 -10.66 28.39 -1.74
N TYR A 480 -10.59 27.18 -1.21
CA TYR A 480 -10.42 26.93 0.22
C TYR A 480 -9.13 27.57 0.75
N LEU A 481 -7.99 27.30 0.12
CA LEU A 481 -6.68 27.84 0.53
C LEU A 481 -6.70 29.37 0.58
N ARG A 482 -7.30 30.02 -0.43
CA ARG A 482 -7.47 31.48 -0.44
C ARG A 482 -8.31 31.93 0.74
N LYS A 483 -9.53 31.39 0.90
CA LYS A 483 -10.44 31.82 1.96
C LYS A 483 -9.88 31.56 3.37
N ALA A 484 -9.16 30.47 3.57
CA ALA A 484 -8.70 30.03 4.88
C ALA A 484 -7.34 30.63 5.28
N TYR A 485 -6.45 30.92 4.33
CA TYR A 485 -5.05 31.23 4.62
C TYR A 485 -4.44 32.44 3.90
N LEU A 486 -5.07 33.01 2.86
CA LEU A 486 -4.54 34.14 2.08
C LEU A 486 -5.46 35.36 2.14
#